data_AF-A0A2G8SDM8-F1
#
_entry.id   AF-A0A2G8SDM8-F1
#
_cell.length_a   1.000
_cell.length_b   1.000
_cell.length_c   1.000
_cell.angle_alpha   90.00
_cell.angle_beta   90.00
_cell.angle_gamma   90.00
#
_symmetry.space_group_name_H-M   'P 1'
#
loop_
_entity.id
_entity.type
_entity.pdbx_description
1 polymer ?
#
loop_
_entity_poly.entity_id
_entity_poly.type
_entity_poly.pdbx_seq_one_letter_code
_entity_poly.pdbx_strand_id
1 'polypeptide(L)'
;MSFLQRRAVLLLRPASGLRSRRPISSLSAALNEHAPIDIHPEVQDALAHQRPVVALETTIVTHGMPYPKNRETAQSVESNVRKAGAIPATIGLIEGRVKIGLAPHELERLADVSNNPSVVKLSRRDLGAAIALKRDGGTTCSTTLMFAALAGIQVFSTGGLGGVHRGAESTMDISADLHELSRCPVGLVSAGVKSILDIGRSYRTLEYLETLGVPVISYGPTDDFPAFYTRKSGFKSPWRVDDPESAARILHTHRQLGISNGAIFAVPIPEEYESVGQELQRAVEQAIRESEANGVSRRGKEATPWLLKRVGELTSGKSLRSNIALIENTATVGGQIAVAYARLAGATYASHPHVAHSIPASAARELQVTDDLSPATLIVVGSAAVDITARADPVPGGTRSNNNLHTTTPGVVSLTSGGVGRNVAEAACRILTSYSKDLANSAMLVSPIGKDAFGQLLMSESERIGMRTDGFIQVEDARTAVCNMVLDCAGGLTSGVADMDVIRTLNATKVRCWPSSQVTILTKIEDH
;
A
#
# COMPACT_ATOMS: atom_id res chain seq x y z
N MET A 1 64.62 -9.14 35.96
CA MET A 1 63.76 -10.32 36.18
C MET A 1 62.30 -9.92 36.14
N SER A 2 61.54 -10.57 35.26
CA SER A 2 60.10 -10.90 35.41
C SER A 2 59.04 -9.79 35.17
N PHE A 3 58.35 -9.95 34.02
CA PHE A 3 56.89 -9.79 33.77
C PHE A 3 56.21 -8.40 33.97
N LEU A 4 55.25 -7.90 33.17
CA LEU A 4 54.47 -8.40 32.03
C LEU A 4 53.80 -7.20 31.31
N GLN A 5 53.80 -7.17 29.98
CA GLN A 5 53.02 -6.23 29.15
C GLN A 5 51.51 -6.36 29.40
N ARG A 6 50.80 -5.23 29.55
CA ARG A 6 49.34 -5.14 29.32
C ARG A 6 49.05 -4.10 28.23
N ARG A 7 48.66 -4.61 27.06
CA ARG A 7 48.01 -3.87 25.98
C ARG A 7 46.63 -3.41 26.45
N ALA A 8 46.34 -2.12 26.36
CA ALA A 8 44.98 -1.60 26.40
C ALA A 8 44.33 -1.81 25.02
N VAL A 9 43.38 -2.74 24.93
CA VAL A 9 42.46 -2.85 23.79
C VAL A 9 41.21 -2.06 24.15
N LEU A 10 41.02 -0.94 23.47
CA LEU A 10 39.77 -0.17 23.53
C LEU A 10 38.72 -0.94 22.73
N LEU A 11 37.85 -1.68 23.42
CA LEU A 11 36.67 -2.31 22.83
C LEU A 11 35.64 -1.22 22.49
N LEU A 12 35.70 -0.70 21.27
CA LEU A 12 34.61 0.04 20.65
C LEU A 12 33.42 -0.93 20.45
N ARG A 13 32.42 -0.82 21.32
CA ARG A 13 31.09 -1.40 21.09
C ARG A 13 30.49 -0.73 19.84
N PRO A 14 30.03 -1.47 18.82
CA PRO A 14 29.21 -0.85 17.80
C PRO A 14 27.89 -0.45 18.45
N ALA A 15 27.55 0.84 18.29
CA ALA A 15 26.25 1.36 18.67
C ALA A 15 25.17 0.49 18.03
N SER A 16 24.27 -0.02 18.88
CA SER A 16 23.09 -0.79 18.52
C SER A 16 22.35 -0.07 17.39
N GLY A 17 22.37 -0.69 16.21
CA GLY A 17 21.68 -0.22 15.04
C GLY A 17 20.22 0.06 15.36
N LEU A 18 19.78 1.28 15.01
CA LEU A 18 18.39 1.55 14.71
C LEU A 18 17.90 0.41 13.83
N ARG A 19 16.90 -0.34 14.32
CA ARG A 19 16.22 -1.37 13.55
C ARG A 19 15.58 -0.70 12.34
N SER A 20 16.34 -0.61 11.26
CA SER A 20 15.84 -0.42 9.91
C SER A 20 14.74 -1.46 9.73
N ARG A 21 13.50 -1.00 9.60
CA ARG A 21 12.41 -1.82 9.08
C ARG A 21 12.94 -2.35 7.75
N ARG A 22 13.32 -3.63 7.69
CA ARG A 22 13.75 -4.26 6.44
C ARG A 22 12.60 -4.04 5.46
N PRO A 23 12.80 -3.30 4.35
CA PRO A 23 11.80 -3.32 3.29
C PRO A 23 11.63 -4.79 2.88
N ILE A 24 10.40 -5.18 2.51
CA ILE A 24 10.19 -6.45 1.81
C ILE A 24 11.22 -6.47 0.67
N SER A 25 12.07 -7.50 0.65
CA SER A 25 13.04 -7.69 -0.43
C SER A 25 12.29 -7.61 -1.75
N SER A 26 12.75 -6.83 -2.73
CA SER A 26 12.12 -6.87 -4.04
C SER A 26 12.29 -8.26 -4.66
N LEU A 27 11.34 -8.66 -5.51
CA LEU A 27 11.45 -9.91 -6.29
C LEU A 27 12.81 -10.01 -7.01
N SER A 28 13.29 -8.91 -7.60
CA SER A 28 14.61 -8.85 -8.25
C SER A 28 15.75 -9.16 -7.28
N ALA A 29 15.70 -8.65 -6.04
CA ALA A 29 16.70 -8.98 -5.03
C ALA A 29 16.65 -10.46 -4.63
N ALA A 30 15.45 -11.02 -4.45
CA ALA A 30 15.29 -12.44 -4.15
C ALA A 30 15.83 -13.33 -5.28
N LEU A 31 15.54 -12.98 -6.55
CA LEU A 31 16.05 -13.70 -7.71
C LEU A 31 17.57 -13.58 -7.88
N ASN A 32 18.17 -12.43 -7.59
CA ASN A 32 19.63 -12.25 -7.58
C ASN A 32 20.33 -13.12 -6.54
N GLU A 33 19.67 -13.35 -5.39
CA GLU A 33 20.10 -14.30 -4.36
C GLU A 33 19.72 -15.76 -4.69
N HIS A 34 19.33 -16.04 -5.94
CA HIS A 34 18.94 -17.37 -6.44
C HIS A 34 17.81 -18.02 -5.64
N ALA A 35 16.87 -17.21 -5.10
CA ALA A 35 15.69 -17.74 -4.44
C ALA A 35 14.90 -18.68 -5.40
N PRO A 36 14.36 -19.80 -4.90
CA PRO A 36 13.67 -20.80 -5.73
C PRO A 36 12.24 -20.34 -6.06
N ILE A 37 12.14 -19.30 -6.89
CA ILE A 37 10.89 -18.67 -7.31
C ILE A 37 10.84 -18.68 -8.83
N ASP A 38 9.73 -19.15 -9.37
CA ASP A 38 9.38 -19.11 -10.79
C ASP A 38 8.15 -18.23 -10.97
N ILE A 39 8.18 -17.36 -11.98
CA ILE A 39 7.06 -16.49 -12.34
C ILE A 39 6.56 -16.98 -13.69
N HIS A 40 5.26 -17.21 -13.81
CA HIS A 40 4.66 -17.59 -15.08
C HIS A 40 4.90 -16.47 -16.12
N PRO A 41 5.28 -16.79 -17.37
CA PRO A 41 5.60 -15.76 -18.37
C PRO A 41 4.50 -14.71 -18.57
N GLU A 42 3.23 -15.11 -18.54
CA GLU A 42 2.09 -14.18 -18.63
C GLU A 42 2.02 -13.22 -17.44
N VAL A 43 2.33 -13.71 -16.22
CA VAL A 43 2.34 -12.86 -15.01
C VAL A 43 3.55 -11.94 -15.04
N GLN A 44 4.71 -12.43 -15.49
CA GLN A 44 5.91 -11.62 -15.64
C GLN A 44 5.71 -10.48 -16.65
N ASP A 45 5.13 -10.79 -17.82
CA ASP A 45 4.75 -9.80 -18.84
C ASP A 45 3.78 -8.76 -18.26
N ALA A 46 2.74 -9.23 -17.56
CA ALA A 46 1.76 -8.35 -16.96
C ALA A 46 2.39 -7.39 -15.93
N LEU A 47 3.26 -7.89 -15.06
CA LEU A 47 3.96 -7.08 -14.07
C LEU A 47 4.92 -6.07 -14.72
N ALA A 48 5.65 -6.48 -15.76
CA ALA A 48 6.56 -5.60 -16.49
C ALA A 48 5.84 -4.44 -17.19
N HIS A 49 4.65 -4.70 -17.72
CA HIS A 49 3.82 -3.73 -18.43
C HIS A 49 2.72 -3.10 -17.56
N GLN A 50 2.81 -3.23 -16.23
CA GLN A 50 1.85 -2.67 -15.26
C GLN A 50 0.38 -3.05 -15.54
N ARG A 51 0.16 -4.22 -16.15
CA ARG A 51 -1.18 -4.77 -16.38
C ARG A 51 -1.76 -5.29 -15.06
N PRO A 52 -3.09 -5.26 -14.90
CA PRO A 52 -3.74 -5.69 -13.67
C PRO A 52 -3.52 -7.19 -13.41
N VAL A 53 -2.97 -7.53 -12.24
CA VAL A 53 -2.76 -8.91 -11.78
C VAL A 53 -3.51 -9.14 -10.48
N VAL A 54 -4.17 -10.29 -10.34
CA VAL A 54 -4.81 -10.74 -9.10
C VAL A 54 -4.14 -12.03 -8.65
N ALA A 55 -3.56 -12.03 -7.45
CA ALA A 55 -3.07 -13.26 -6.83
C ALA A 55 -4.23 -14.16 -6.41
N LEU A 56 -4.03 -15.48 -6.43
CA LEU A 56 -4.99 -16.49 -5.97
C LEU A 56 -4.25 -17.55 -5.14
N GLU A 57 -4.87 -18.05 -4.07
CA GLU A 57 -4.25 -19.07 -3.21
C GLU A 57 -4.53 -20.51 -3.68
N THR A 58 -3.69 -21.45 -3.23
CA THR A 58 -3.83 -22.89 -3.55
C THR A 58 -4.22 -23.76 -2.36
N THR A 59 -4.30 -23.22 -1.13
CA THR A 59 -4.87 -23.98 0.01
C THR A 59 -6.33 -24.36 -0.24
N ILE A 60 -7.13 -23.48 -0.85
CA ILE A 60 -8.50 -23.84 -1.20
C ILE A 60 -8.58 -25.00 -2.20
N VAL A 61 -7.61 -25.08 -3.12
CA VAL A 61 -7.51 -26.15 -4.13
C VAL A 61 -7.08 -27.47 -3.49
N THR A 62 -6.08 -27.44 -2.62
CA THR A 62 -5.44 -28.64 -2.05
C THR A 62 -6.19 -29.18 -0.83
N HIS A 63 -6.73 -28.31 0.03
CA HIS A 63 -7.31 -28.67 1.33
C HIS A 63 -8.71 -28.10 1.58
N GLY A 64 -9.23 -27.27 0.67
CA GLY A 64 -10.51 -26.57 0.86
C GLY A 64 -11.70 -27.23 0.17
N MET A 65 -11.47 -27.99 -0.90
CA MET A 65 -12.52 -28.62 -1.71
C MET A 65 -12.08 -30.01 -2.18
N PRO A 66 -13.02 -30.95 -2.40
CA PRO A 66 -12.70 -32.27 -2.93
C PRO A 66 -12.40 -32.23 -4.44
N TYR A 67 -11.58 -33.18 -4.91
CA TYR A 67 -11.37 -33.42 -6.34
C TYR A 67 -12.60 -34.10 -6.98
N PRO A 68 -12.99 -33.76 -8.23
CA PRO A 68 -12.37 -32.78 -9.15
C PRO A 68 -12.87 -31.34 -8.97
N LYS A 69 -13.77 -31.09 -8.02
CA LYS A 69 -14.41 -29.79 -7.86
C LYS A 69 -13.41 -28.70 -7.52
N ASN A 70 -12.40 -28.99 -6.71
CA ASN A 70 -11.31 -28.08 -6.40
C ASN A 70 -10.61 -27.51 -7.65
N ARG A 71 -10.29 -28.37 -8.63
CA ARG A 71 -9.68 -27.98 -9.90
C ARG A 71 -10.64 -27.14 -10.73
N GLU A 72 -11.87 -27.60 -10.91
CA GLU A 72 -12.89 -26.88 -11.68
C GLU A 72 -13.14 -25.48 -11.11
N THR A 73 -13.21 -25.37 -9.79
CA THR A 73 -13.38 -24.09 -9.11
C THR A 73 -12.16 -23.19 -9.28
N ALA A 74 -10.94 -23.73 -9.17
CA ALA A 74 -9.73 -22.94 -9.43
C ALA A 74 -9.72 -22.37 -10.86
N GLN A 75 -10.04 -23.19 -11.86
CA GLN A 75 -10.15 -22.78 -13.26
C GLN A 75 -11.26 -21.74 -13.47
N SER A 76 -12.41 -21.91 -12.82
CA SER A 76 -13.51 -20.94 -12.87
C SER A 76 -13.10 -19.58 -12.26
N VAL A 77 -12.41 -19.61 -11.12
CA VAL A 77 -11.88 -18.42 -10.45
C VAL A 77 -10.86 -17.69 -11.34
N GLU A 78 -9.92 -18.40 -11.97
CA GLU A 78 -9.01 -17.83 -12.96
C GLU A 78 -9.77 -17.21 -14.14
N SER A 79 -10.81 -17.89 -14.64
CA SER A 79 -11.67 -17.38 -15.71
C SER A 79 -12.39 -16.09 -15.32
N ASN A 80 -12.90 -15.99 -14.09
CA ASN A 80 -13.59 -14.80 -13.61
C ASN A 80 -12.65 -13.59 -13.47
N VAL A 81 -11.42 -13.80 -12.99
CA VAL A 81 -10.38 -12.76 -13.00
C VAL A 81 -10.09 -12.27 -14.42
N ARG A 82 -9.97 -13.19 -15.39
CA ARG A 82 -9.76 -12.86 -16.81
C ARG A 82 -10.92 -12.09 -17.41
N LYS A 83 -12.16 -12.53 -17.17
CA LYS A 83 -13.38 -11.84 -17.64
C LYS A 83 -13.49 -10.42 -17.07
N ALA A 84 -13.03 -10.21 -15.84
CA ALA A 84 -12.97 -8.88 -15.23
C ALA A 84 -11.88 -7.98 -15.84
N GLY A 85 -10.98 -8.53 -16.67
CA GLY A 85 -9.92 -7.78 -17.36
C GLY A 85 -8.54 -7.86 -16.70
N ALA A 86 -8.35 -8.75 -15.72
CA ALA A 86 -7.08 -8.94 -15.01
C ALA A 86 -6.42 -10.30 -15.34
N ILE A 87 -5.11 -10.41 -15.07
CA ILE A 87 -4.35 -11.66 -15.20
C ILE A 87 -4.38 -12.39 -13.84
N PRO A 88 -4.83 -13.65 -13.76
CA PRO A 88 -4.73 -14.44 -12.55
C PRO A 88 -3.30 -14.94 -12.33
N ALA A 89 -2.83 -14.83 -11.09
CA ALA A 89 -1.58 -15.42 -10.62
C ALA A 89 -1.90 -16.39 -9.48
N THR A 90 -2.29 -17.62 -9.82
CA THR A 90 -2.46 -18.69 -8.84
C THR A 90 -1.10 -19.08 -8.27
N ILE A 91 -0.92 -18.99 -6.95
CA ILE A 91 0.37 -19.15 -6.28
C ILE A 91 0.41 -20.51 -5.57
N GLY A 92 1.47 -21.28 -5.78
CA GLY A 92 1.67 -22.60 -5.19
C GLY A 92 3.14 -22.95 -4.97
N LEU A 93 3.41 -24.11 -4.37
CA LEU A 93 4.75 -24.69 -4.29
C LEU A 93 4.78 -26.01 -5.05
N ILE A 94 5.72 -26.15 -5.98
CA ILE A 94 5.96 -27.37 -6.76
C ILE A 94 7.43 -27.77 -6.63
N GLU A 95 7.69 -28.95 -6.07
CA GLU A 95 9.03 -29.52 -5.89
C GLU A 95 10.02 -28.56 -5.22
N GLY A 96 9.52 -27.81 -4.23
CA GLY A 96 10.30 -26.80 -3.49
C GLY A 96 10.51 -25.47 -4.22
N ARG A 97 9.89 -25.27 -5.38
CA ARG A 97 9.90 -23.99 -6.09
C ARG A 97 8.58 -23.27 -5.94
N VAL A 98 8.63 -22.00 -5.55
CA VAL A 98 7.47 -21.13 -5.47
C VAL A 98 7.05 -20.76 -6.88
N LYS A 99 5.80 -21.04 -7.24
CA LYS A 99 5.22 -20.71 -8.53
C LYS A 99 4.29 -19.50 -8.36
N ILE A 100 4.59 -18.40 -9.04
CA ILE A 100 3.71 -17.22 -9.10
C ILE A 100 3.02 -17.22 -10.46
N GLY A 101 1.78 -17.71 -10.47
CA GLY A 101 1.11 -18.19 -11.68
C GLY A 101 1.45 -19.66 -11.92
N LEU A 102 0.46 -20.53 -11.84
CA LEU A 102 0.60 -21.96 -12.14
C LEU A 102 0.26 -22.22 -13.61
N ALA A 103 1.01 -23.11 -14.24
CA ALA A 103 0.57 -23.72 -15.48
C ALA A 103 -0.62 -24.68 -15.23
N PRO A 104 -1.47 -24.96 -16.23
CA PRO A 104 -2.63 -25.84 -16.06
C PRO A 104 -2.29 -27.23 -15.47
N HIS A 105 -1.16 -27.81 -15.88
CA HIS A 105 -0.71 -29.11 -15.38
C HIS A 105 -0.16 -29.04 -13.93
N GLU A 106 0.40 -27.91 -13.51
CA GLU A 106 0.85 -27.70 -12.12
C GLU A 106 -0.35 -27.52 -11.19
N LEU A 107 -1.40 -26.83 -11.66
CA LEU A 107 -2.67 -26.73 -10.95
C LEU A 107 -3.34 -28.09 -10.78
N GLU A 108 -3.38 -28.90 -11.84
CA GLU A 108 -3.86 -30.29 -11.80
C GLU A 108 -3.09 -31.12 -10.75
N ARG A 109 -1.76 -31.03 -10.78
CA ARG A 109 -0.88 -31.74 -9.84
C ARG A 109 -1.16 -31.40 -8.37
N LEU A 110 -1.52 -30.15 -8.08
CA LEU A 110 -1.91 -29.73 -6.72
C LEU A 110 -3.34 -30.13 -6.38
N ALA A 111 -4.26 -30.16 -7.35
CA ALA A 111 -5.65 -30.51 -7.13
C ALA A 111 -5.84 -32.01 -6.86
N ASP A 112 -5.06 -32.88 -7.52
CA ASP A 112 -5.14 -34.33 -7.36
C ASP A 112 -4.31 -34.82 -6.15
N VAL A 113 -4.73 -34.41 -4.95
CA VAL A 113 -4.07 -34.78 -3.68
C VAL A 113 -4.15 -36.29 -3.41
N SER A 114 -5.15 -36.97 -3.96
CA SER A 114 -5.29 -38.44 -3.85
C SER A 114 -4.09 -39.16 -4.48
N ASN A 115 -3.63 -38.69 -5.64
CA ASN A 115 -2.46 -39.23 -6.32
C ASN A 115 -1.15 -38.50 -5.95
N ASN A 116 -1.25 -37.41 -5.17
CA ASN A 116 -0.12 -36.67 -4.63
C ASN A 116 -0.28 -36.40 -3.12
N PRO A 117 -0.13 -37.43 -2.26
CA PRO A 117 -0.30 -37.27 -0.81
C PRO A 117 0.82 -36.44 -0.16
N SER A 118 1.83 -36.03 -0.94
CA SER A 118 2.95 -35.22 -0.45
C SER A 118 2.62 -33.72 -0.35
N VAL A 119 1.47 -33.30 -0.89
CA VAL A 119 1.01 -31.91 -0.87
C VAL A 119 0.73 -31.49 0.57
N VAL A 120 1.45 -30.48 1.03
CA VAL A 120 1.28 -29.92 2.37
C VAL A 120 0.58 -28.56 2.33
N LYS A 121 -0.16 -28.24 3.40
CA LYS A 121 -0.68 -26.89 3.61
C LYS A 121 0.45 -25.98 4.09
N LEU A 122 0.67 -24.86 3.40
CA LEU A 122 1.79 -23.95 3.62
C LEU A 122 1.34 -22.62 4.22
N SER A 123 1.74 -22.37 5.47
CA SER A 123 1.79 -21.04 6.05
C SER A 123 3.24 -20.52 6.07
N ARG A 124 3.43 -19.26 6.48
CA ARG A 124 4.74 -18.59 6.48
C ARG A 124 5.84 -19.40 7.16
N ARG A 125 5.51 -20.08 8.27
CA ARG A 125 6.47 -20.88 9.05
C ARG A 125 6.95 -22.15 8.33
N ASP A 126 6.16 -22.64 7.39
CA ASP A 126 6.40 -23.93 6.74
C ASP A 126 7.33 -23.79 5.51
N LEU A 127 7.45 -22.56 4.96
CA LEU A 127 8.10 -22.29 3.68
C LEU A 127 9.55 -22.76 3.59
N GLY A 128 10.39 -22.40 4.55
CA GLY A 128 11.81 -22.76 4.51
C GLY A 128 12.03 -24.27 4.46
N ALA A 129 11.28 -25.02 5.28
CA ALA A 129 11.34 -26.47 5.31
C ALA A 129 10.75 -27.10 4.04
N ALA A 130 9.58 -26.63 3.58
CA ALA A 130 8.93 -27.18 2.39
C ALA A 130 9.76 -26.95 1.11
N ILE A 131 10.37 -25.78 0.98
CA ILE A 131 11.29 -25.45 -0.11
C ILE A 131 12.53 -26.34 -0.06
N ALA A 132 13.21 -26.42 1.08
CA ALA A 132 14.45 -27.20 1.23
C ALA A 132 14.22 -28.71 1.01
N LEU A 133 13.06 -29.22 1.42
CA LEU A 133 12.66 -30.62 1.28
C LEU A 133 11.95 -30.91 -0.05
N LYS A 134 11.92 -29.96 -0.99
CA LYS A 134 11.32 -30.11 -2.31
C LYS A 134 9.88 -30.61 -2.28
N ARG A 135 9.07 -30.10 -1.35
CA ARG A 135 7.66 -30.48 -1.21
C ARG A 135 6.79 -29.74 -2.21
N ASP A 136 5.68 -30.37 -2.57
CA ASP A 136 4.54 -29.69 -3.17
C ASP A 136 3.66 -29.12 -2.04
N GLY A 137 2.96 -28.03 -2.30
CA GLY A 137 2.07 -27.49 -1.28
C GLY A 137 1.16 -26.36 -1.71
N GLY A 138 0.01 -26.31 -1.05
CA GLY A 138 -0.98 -25.25 -1.20
C GLY A 138 -0.65 -24.09 -0.28
N THR A 139 -0.50 -22.88 -0.82
CA THR A 139 -0.25 -21.66 -0.06
C THR A 139 -1.53 -21.19 0.61
N THR A 140 -1.45 -20.84 1.91
CA THR A 140 -2.54 -20.17 2.64
C THR A 140 -2.58 -18.69 2.29
N CYS A 141 -3.62 -17.97 2.73
CA CYS A 141 -3.72 -16.52 2.58
C CYS A 141 -2.44 -15.80 3.04
N SER A 142 -1.86 -16.14 4.19
CA SER A 142 -0.57 -15.60 4.65
C SER A 142 0.56 -15.80 3.63
N THR A 143 0.69 -17.00 3.07
CA THR A 143 1.80 -17.28 2.15
C THR A 143 1.59 -16.64 0.78
N THR A 144 0.34 -16.63 0.31
CA THR A 144 -0.05 -15.97 -0.93
C THR A 144 0.14 -14.45 -0.83
N LEU A 145 -0.24 -13.82 0.29
CA LEU A 145 0.03 -12.40 0.55
C LEU A 145 1.52 -12.08 0.50
N MET A 146 2.36 -12.92 1.13
CA MET A 146 3.81 -12.74 1.14
C MET A 146 4.39 -12.73 -0.27
N PHE A 147 4.01 -13.70 -1.11
CA PHE A 147 4.52 -13.81 -2.48
C PHE A 147 3.88 -12.80 -3.44
N ALA A 148 2.61 -12.44 -3.24
CA ALA A 148 1.96 -11.36 -3.97
C ALA A 148 2.69 -10.02 -3.72
N ALA A 149 2.95 -9.70 -2.45
CA ALA A 149 3.70 -8.51 -2.06
C ALA A 149 5.14 -8.53 -2.63
N LEU A 150 5.82 -9.68 -2.54
CA LEU A 150 7.16 -9.87 -3.10
C LEU A 150 7.18 -9.56 -4.61
N ALA A 151 6.19 -10.08 -5.34
CA ALA A 151 6.04 -9.90 -6.79
C ALA A 151 5.49 -8.51 -7.18
N GLY A 152 5.06 -7.69 -6.23
CA GLY A 152 4.45 -6.39 -6.51
C GLY A 152 2.98 -6.45 -6.95
N ILE A 153 2.32 -7.61 -6.80
CA ILE A 153 0.88 -7.77 -7.05
C ILE A 153 0.09 -7.05 -5.95
N GLN A 154 -0.87 -6.20 -6.35
CA GLN A 154 -1.56 -5.29 -5.43
C GLN A 154 -2.89 -5.83 -4.90
N VAL A 155 -3.46 -6.85 -5.55
CA VAL A 155 -4.76 -7.43 -5.19
C VAL A 155 -4.66 -8.95 -5.08
N PHE A 156 -5.29 -9.52 -4.06
CA PHE A 156 -5.39 -10.95 -3.82
C PHE A 156 -6.85 -11.30 -3.53
N SER A 157 -7.42 -12.28 -4.24
CA SER A 157 -8.77 -12.80 -4.00
C SER A 157 -8.76 -14.20 -3.39
N THR A 158 -9.63 -14.43 -2.40
CA THR A 158 -9.85 -15.72 -1.76
C THR A 158 -11.30 -15.85 -1.30
N GLY A 159 -11.74 -17.05 -0.97
CA GLY A 159 -13.08 -17.24 -0.39
C GLY A 159 -13.21 -16.55 0.97
N GLY A 160 -12.26 -16.77 1.88
CA GLY A 160 -12.36 -16.26 3.25
C GLY A 160 -11.05 -16.27 4.01
N LEU A 161 -10.79 -15.17 4.71
CA LEU A 161 -9.59 -15.01 5.52
C LEU A 161 -9.60 -15.96 6.73
N GLY A 162 -8.41 -16.37 7.19
CA GLY A 162 -8.25 -16.87 8.54
C GLY A 162 -8.58 -15.80 9.60
N GLY A 163 -8.43 -16.11 10.88
CA GLY A 163 -8.80 -15.13 11.90
C GLY A 163 -8.49 -15.61 13.30
N VAL A 164 -9.09 -14.94 14.27
CA VAL A 164 -9.06 -15.37 15.66
C VAL A 164 -10.05 -16.52 15.81
N HIS A 165 -9.60 -17.65 16.34
CA HIS A 165 -10.48 -18.79 16.58
C HIS A 165 -11.33 -18.56 17.83
N ARG A 166 -12.49 -19.23 17.91
CA ARG A 166 -13.31 -19.23 19.13
C ARG A 166 -12.52 -19.88 20.27
N GLY A 167 -12.47 -19.24 21.44
CA GLY A 167 -11.64 -19.71 22.57
C GLY A 167 -10.17 -19.24 22.55
N ALA A 168 -9.78 -18.40 21.58
CA ALA A 168 -8.40 -17.91 21.45
C ALA A 168 -7.89 -17.05 22.61
N GLU A 169 -8.76 -16.49 23.45
CA GLU A 169 -8.37 -15.83 24.70
C GLU A 169 -7.65 -16.77 25.67
N SER A 170 -7.90 -18.08 25.54
CA SER A 170 -7.25 -19.13 26.34
C SER A 170 -6.26 -19.94 25.50
N THR A 171 -6.58 -20.24 24.24
CA THR A 171 -5.78 -21.14 23.40
C THR A 171 -4.70 -20.43 22.59
N MET A 172 -4.83 -19.11 22.40
CA MET A 172 -4.00 -18.31 21.50
C MET A 172 -4.00 -18.82 20.04
N ASP A 173 -5.05 -19.55 19.63
CA ASP A 173 -5.20 -20.05 18.25
C ASP A 173 -5.64 -18.91 17.32
N ILE A 174 -4.66 -18.19 16.77
CA ILE A 174 -4.83 -17.02 15.92
C ILE A 174 -4.12 -17.27 14.59
N SER A 175 -4.83 -17.09 13.47
CA SER A 175 -4.26 -17.30 12.15
C SER A 175 -3.11 -16.33 11.87
N ALA A 176 -2.04 -16.88 11.28
CA ALA A 176 -0.91 -16.08 10.77
C ALA A 176 -1.33 -15.10 9.66
N ASP A 177 -2.49 -15.31 9.03
CA ASP A 177 -3.01 -14.43 7.98
C ASP A 177 -3.17 -12.98 8.47
N LEU A 178 -3.60 -12.78 9.72
CA LEU A 178 -3.81 -11.45 10.29
C LEU A 178 -2.50 -10.66 10.38
N HIS A 179 -1.45 -11.31 10.88
CA HIS A 179 -0.12 -10.70 10.95
C HIS A 179 0.52 -10.50 9.58
N GLU A 180 0.16 -11.29 8.58
CA GLU A 180 0.70 -11.08 7.25
C GLU A 180 0.08 -9.83 6.60
N LEU A 181 -1.21 -9.58 6.83
CA LEU A 181 -1.85 -8.33 6.40
C LEU A 181 -1.17 -7.09 6.99
N SER A 182 -0.60 -7.16 8.20
CA SER A 182 0.16 -6.02 8.74
C SER A 182 1.54 -5.81 8.11
N ARG A 183 2.00 -6.75 7.28
CA ARG A 183 3.34 -6.78 6.67
C ARG A 183 3.32 -6.60 5.16
N CYS A 184 2.22 -6.96 4.51
CA CYS A 184 2.12 -7.04 3.06
C CYS A 184 1.13 -5.99 2.53
N PRO A 185 1.58 -5.01 1.74
CA PRO A 185 0.73 -3.97 1.16
C PRO A 185 -0.08 -4.49 -0.04
N VAL A 186 -1.00 -5.41 0.25
CA VAL A 186 -1.86 -6.08 -0.74
C VAL A 186 -3.31 -5.96 -0.28
N GLY A 187 -4.19 -5.55 -1.19
CA GLY A 187 -5.64 -5.57 -0.97
C GLY A 187 -6.19 -6.98 -1.03
N LEU A 188 -6.66 -7.49 0.10
CA LEU A 188 -7.30 -8.79 0.21
C LEU A 188 -8.81 -8.66 -0.03
N VAL A 189 -9.31 -9.33 -1.06
CA VAL A 189 -10.73 -9.44 -1.37
C VAL A 189 -11.23 -10.80 -0.91
N SER A 190 -12.22 -10.82 -0.02
CA SER A 190 -12.74 -12.06 0.56
C SER A 190 -14.18 -11.92 1.04
N ALA A 191 -14.89 -13.03 1.27
CA ALA A 191 -16.23 -13.01 1.87
C ALA A 191 -16.22 -12.79 3.39
N GLY A 192 -15.33 -11.92 3.86
CA GLY A 192 -14.99 -11.76 5.26
C GLY A 192 -14.03 -12.85 5.74
N VAL A 193 -14.22 -13.33 6.97
CA VAL A 193 -13.42 -14.43 7.53
C VAL A 193 -14.23 -15.73 7.54
N LYS A 194 -13.56 -16.88 7.55
CA LYS A 194 -14.24 -18.20 7.53
C LYS A 194 -15.24 -18.34 8.68
N SER A 195 -16.45 -18.86 8.40
CA SER A 195 -17.58 -18.94 9.35
C SER A 195 -17.30 -19.74 10.64
N ILE A 196 -16.39 -20.71 10.58
CA ILE A 196 -15.94 -21.50 11.74
C ILE A 196 -15.06 -20.70 12.72
N LEU A 197 -14.62 -19.50 12.35
CA LEU A 197 -13.81 -18.61 13.17
C LEU A 197 -14.70 -17.72 14.03
N ASP A 198 -14.11 -17.05 15.02
CA ASP A 198 -14.84 -16.11 15.87
C ASP A 198 -15.14 -14.82 15.10
N ILE A 199 -16.26 -14.85 14.38
CA ILE A 199 -17.00 -13.67 13.94
C ILE A 199 -18.11 -13.40 14.93
N GLY A 200 -18.82 -14.46 15.34
CA GLY A 200 -19.99 -14.42 16.20
C GLY A 200 -19.65 -14.60 17.68
N ARG A 201 -19.98 -13.56 18.45
CA ARG A 201 -19.89 -13.31 19.91
C ARG A 201 -18.79 -12.37 20.37
N SER A 202 -17.64 -12.29 19.70
CA SER A 202 -16.51 -11.58 20.32
C SER A 202 -15.85 -10.47 19.52
N TYR A 203 -16.27 -10.15 18.29
CA TYR A 203 -15.66 -9.06 17.49
C TYR A 203 -14.12 -9.20 17.33
N ARG A 204 -13.54 -10.35 17.70
CA ARG A 204 -12.10 -10.48 17.99
C ARG A 204 -11.23 -10.36 16.77
N THR A 205 -11.69 -10.90 15.65
CA THR A 205 -10.91 -10.77 14.41
C THR A 205 -10.87 -9.31 13.95
N LEU A 206 -11.96 -8.57 14.08
CA LEU A 206 -12.02 -7.14 13.73
C LEU A 206 -11.18 -6.29 14.71
N GLU A 207 -11.28 -6.54 16.02
CA GLU A 207 -10.43 -5.91 17.06
C GLU A 207 -8.94 -6.19 16.85
N TYR A 208 -8.60 -7.43 16.46
CA TYR A 208 -7.21 -7.80 16.20
C TYR A 208 -6.68 -7.09 14.95
N LEU A 209 -7.51 -6.96 13.91
CA LEU A 209 -7.17 -6.21 12.69
C LEU A 209 -7.01 -4.71 12.98
N GLU A 210 -7.89 -4.13 13.82
CA GLU A 210 -7.76 -2.76 14.32
C GLU A 210 -6.43 -2.58 15.06
N THR A 211 -6.11 -3.48 16.00
CA THR A 211 -4.85 -3.47 16.76
C THR A 211 -3.63 -3.54 15.83
N LEU A 212 -3.72 -4.29 14.73
CA LEU A 212 -2.67 -4.40 13.71
C LEU A 212 -2.65 -3.23 12.72
N GLY A 213 -3.60 -2.30 12.82
CA GLY A 213 -3.78 -1.16 11.92
C GLY A 213 -4.25 -1.53 10.51
N VAL A 214 -4.77 -2.75 10.31
CA VAL A 214 -5.24 -3.23 9.00
C VAL A 214 -6.64 -2.68 8.74
N PRO A 215 -6.85 -1.85 7.69
CA PRO A 215 -8.17 -1.34 7.38
C PRO A 215 -9.13 -2.46 6.97
N VAL A 216 -10.34 -2.40 7.50
CA VAL A 216 -11.44 -3.29 7.15
C VAL A 216 -12.54 -2.49 6.46
N ILE A 217 -12.87 -2.89 5.24
CA ILE A 217 -13.82 -2.19 4.37
C ILE A 217 -14.90 -3.19 3.93
N SER A 218 -16.17 -2.91 4.22
CA SER A 218 -17.29 -3.64 3.61
C SER A 218 -17.48 -3.18 2.17
N TYR A 219 -17.62 -4.13 1.25
CA TYR A 219 -17.88 -3.87 -0.17
C TYR A 219 -19.37 -4.07 -0.47
N GLY A 220 -20.10 -3.00 -0.74
CA GLY A 220 -21.52 -3.01 -1.06
C GLY A 220 -22.32 -1.90 -0.38
N PRO A 221 -23.66 -1.99 -0.40
CA PRO A 221 -24.54 -0.91 0.02
C PRO A 221 -24.65 -0.76 1.55
N THR A 222 -24.12 -1.69 2.35
CA THR A 222 -24.18 -1.61 3.82
C THR A 222 -22.79 -1.69 4.43
N ASP A 223 -22.67 -1.18 5.66
CA ASP A 223 -21.46 -1.31 6.48
C ASP A 223 -21.38 -2.65 7.22
N ASP A 224 -22.34 -3.56 6.99
CA ASP A 224 -22.31 -4.91 7.55
C ASP A 224 -21.06 -5.65 7.06
N PHE A 225 -20.31 -6.24 7.99
CA PHE A 225 -19.24 -7.16 7.65
C PHE A 225 -19.86 -8.53 7.31
N PRO A 226 -19.55 -9.14 6.16
CA PRO A 226 -20.07 -10.46 5.80
C PRO A 226 -19.46 -11.58 6.66
N ALA A 227 -20.24 -12.63 6.93
CA ALA A 227 -19.81 -13.80 7.69
C ALA A 227 -19.67 -15.04 6.80
N PHE A 228 -18.97 -14.90 5.67
CA PHE A 228 -18.69 -15.96 4.71
C PHE A 228 -19.94 -16.49 3.99
N TYR A 229 -20.74 -17.31 4.65
CA TYR A 229 -21.97 -17.87 4.09
C TYR A 229 -23.16 -16.91 4.17
N THR A 230 -23.11 -15.88 5.02
CA THR A 230 -24.17 -14.87 5.11
C THR A 230 -23.62 -13.49 4.77
N ARG A 231 -24.47 -12.68 4.12
CA ARG A 231 -24.15 -11.30 3.75
C ARG A 231 -23.99 -10.40 4.98
N LYS A 232 -24.56 -10.78 6.12
CA LYS A 232 -24.50 -10.04 7.38
C LYS A 232 -23.99 -10.91 8.52
N SER A 233 -23.00 -10.40 9.24
CA SER A 233 -22.50 -11.02 10.48
C SER A 233 -23.18 -10.48 11.75
N GLY A 234 -23.88 -9.35 11.65
CA GLY A 234 -24.34 -8.56 12.81
C GLY A 234 -23.28 -7.57 13.33
N PHE A 235 -22.10 -7.53 12.72
CA PHE A 235 -21.04 -6.57 13.01
C PHE A 235 -20.80 -5.65 11.83
N LYS A 236 -20.28 -4.46 12.12
CA LYS A 236 -20.01 -3.42 11.11
C LYS A 236 -18.51 -3.24 10.89
N SER A 237 -18.15 -2.99 9.64
CA SER A 237 -16.83 -2.49 9.26
C SER A 237 -16.75 -0.98 9.53
N PRO A 238 -15.56 -0.46 9.90
CA PRO A 238 -15.37 0.99 10.09
C PRO A 238 -15.49 1.78 8.79
N TRP A 239 -15.26 1.14 7.64
CA TRP A 239 -15.33 1.77 6.32
C TRP A 239 -16.20 0.94 5.38
N ARG A 240 -16.74 1.62 4.35
CA ARG A 240 -17.57 1.00 3.31
C ARG A 240 -17.27 1.64 1.96
N VAL A 241 -17.24 0.83 0.92
CA VAL A 241 -17.22 1.26 -0.48
C VAL A 241 -18.23 0.44 -1.29
N ASP A 242 -18.74 1.01 -2.36
CA ASP A 242 -19.75 0.41 -3.25
C ASP A 242 -19.24 0.13 -4.66
N ASP A 243 -18.07 0.66 -5.01
CA ASP A 243 -17.47 0.55 -6.34
C ASP A 243 -15.97 0.12 -6.31
N PRO A 244 -15.48 -0.53 -7.39
CA PRO A 244 -14.09 -0.93 -7.51
C PRO A 244 -13.11 0.26 -7.53
N GLU A 245 -13.51 1.42 -8.04
CA GLU A 245 -12.66 2.59 -8.16
C GLU A 245 -12.35 3.19 -6.78
N SER A 246 -13.31 3.22 -5.85
CA SER A 246 -13.10 3.61 -4.45
C SER A 246 -12.14 2.66 -3.74
N ALA A 247 -12.34 1.35 -3.90
CA ALA A 247 -11.44 0.34 -3.34
C ALA A 247 -10.00 0.48 -3.88
N ALA A 248 -9.86 0.71 -5.20
CA ALA A 248 -8.59 0.93 -5.85
C ALA A 248 -7.90 2.22 -5.37
N ARG A 249 -8.65 3.32 -5.16
CA ARG A 249 -8.13 4.57 -4.58
C ARG A 249 -7.56 4.35 -3.19
N ILE A 250 -8.23 3.58 -2.33
CA ILE A 250 -7.73 3.26 -0.99
C ILE A 250 -6.35 2.59 -1.07
N LEU A 251 -6.21 1.57 -1.92
CA LEU A 251 -4.93 0.88 -2.12
C LEU A 251 -3.86 1.80 -2.71
N HIS A 252 -4.24 2.64 -3.68
CA HIS A 252 -3.33 3.59 -4.29
C HIS A 252 -2.82 4.64 -3.28
N THR A 253 -3.72 5.16 -2.43
CA THR A 253 -3.38 6.09 -1.35
C THR A 253 -2.52 5.44 -0.28
N HIS A 254 -2.77 4.18 0.08
CA HIS A 254 -1.85 3.42 0.94
C HIS A 254 -0.42 3.44 0.40
N ARG A 255 -0.27 3.16 -0.90
CA ARG A 255 1.03 3.18 -1.57
C ARG A 255 1.65 4.58 -1.60
N GLN A 256 0.87 5.61 -1.94
CA GLN A 256 1.33 7.01 -1.97
C GLN A 256 1.88 7.48 -0.61
N LEU A 257 1.24 7.07 0.49
CA LEU A 257 1.63 7.42 1.85
C LEU A 257 2.77 6.55 2.41
N GLY A 258 3.27 5.57 1.64
CA GLY A 258 4.28 4.62 2.11
C GLY A 258 3.76 3.68 3.22
N ILE A 259 2.45 3.48 3.30
CA ILE A 259 1.83 2.55 4.25
C ILE A 259 2.12 1.12 3.77
N SER A 260 2.71 0.32 4.66
CA SER A 260 3.25 -1.00 4.31
C SER A 260 2.34 -2.18 4.67
N ASN A 261 1.14 -1.92 5.20
CA ASN A 261 0.16 -2.96 5.47
C ASN A 261 -0.91 -3.05 4.37
N GLY A 262 -1.58 -4.20 4.33
CA GLY A 262 -2.68 -4.48 3.43
C GLY A 262 -4.00 -3.92 3.95
N ALA A 263 -5.05 -4.17 3.19
CA ALA A 263 -6.42 -3.82 3.53
C ALA A 263 -7.36 -4.99 3.19
N ILE A 264 -8.48 -5.09 3.89
CA ILE A 264 -9.51 -6.11 3.61
C ILE A 264 -10.71 -5.44 2.94
N PHE A 265 -11.09 -5.95 1.77
CA PHE A 265 -12.35 -5.67 1.11
C PHE A 265 -13.28 -6.87 1.28
N ALA A 266 -14.22 -6.74 2.20
CA ALA A 266 -15.14 -7.80 2.58
C ALA A 266 -16.36 -7.78 1.66
N VAL A 267 -16.40 -8.72 0.71
CA VAL A 267 -17.42 -8.83 -0.34
C VAL A 267 -18.48 -9.86 0.07
N PRO A 268 -19.75 -9.47 0.26
CA PRO A 268 -20.79 -10.41 0.65
C PRO A 268 -21.02 -11.48 -0.43
N ILE A 269 -21.40 -12.70 0.00
CA ILE A 269 -21.88 -13.76 -0.90
C ILE A 269 -23.05 -13.23 -1.77
N PRO A 270 -23.19 -13.66 -3.05
CA PRO A 270 -24.31 -13.20 -3.89
C PRO A 270 -25.67 -13.45 -3.25
N GLU A 271 -26.63 -12.56 -3.52
CA GLU A 271 -27.93 -12.51 -2.83
C GLU A 271 -28.74 -13.79 -3.01
N GLU A 272 -28.65 -14.42 -4.18
CA GLU A 272 -29.35 -15.67 -4.49
C GLU A 272 -28.90 -16.85 -3.60
N TYR A 273 -27.75 -16.76 -2.92
CA TYR A 273 -27.25 -17.78 -1.99
C TYR A 273 -27.50 -17.46 -0.52
N GLU A 274 -28.09 -16.31 -0.18
CA GLU A 274 -28.28 -15.85 1.21
C GLU A 274 -29.15 -16.82 2.02
N SER A 275 -30.26 -17.31 1.45
CA SER A 275 -31.19 -18.21 2.15
C SER A 275 -30.52 -19.53 2.55
N VAL A 276 -29.81 -20.16 1.61
CA VAL A 276 -29.00 -21.34 1.87
C VAL A 276 -27.88 -21.01 2.84
N GLY A 277 -27.25 -19.84 2.69
CA GLY A 277 -26.25 -19.30 3.58
C GLY A 277 -26.66 -19.26 5.05
N GLN A 278 -27.88 -18.81 5.33
CA GLN A 278 -28.44 -18.77 6.68
C GLN A 278 -28.68 -20.17 7.27
N GLU A 279 -29.06 -21.16 6.45
CA GLU A 279 -29.13 -22.56 6.88
C GLU A 279 -27.74 -23.12 7.22
N LEU A 280 -26.75 -22.84 6.38
CA LEU A 280 -25.36 -23.25 6.60
C LEU A 280 -24.80 -22.60 7.87
N GLN A 281 -25.11 -21.33 8.11
CA GLN A 281 -24.67 -20.62 9.30
C GLN A 281 -25.27 -21.22 10.59
N ARG A 282 -26.54 -21.64 10.56
CA ARG A 282 -27.14 -22.39 11.68
C ARG A 282 -26.44 -23.73 11.93
N ALA A 283 -26.03 -24.44 10.89
CA ALA A 283 -25.24 -25.67 11.01
C ALA A 283 -23.84 -25.41 11.59
N VAL A 284 -23.19 -24.32 11.18
CA VAL A 284 -21.91 -23.87 11.75
C VAL A 284 -22.06 -23.60 13.25
N GLU A 285 -23.06 -22.83 13.65
CA GLU A 285 -23.35 -22.53 15.06
C GLU A 285 -23.66 -23.79 15.88
N GLN A 286 -24.35 -24.77 15.29
CA GLN A 286 -24.55 -26.06 15.92
C GLN A 286 -23.23 -26.81 16.12
N ALA A 287 -22.39 -26.92 15.09
CA ALA A 287 -21.09 -27.59 15.20
C ALA A 287 -20.20 -26.94 16.27
N ILE A 288 -20.25 -25.62 16.42
CA ILE A 288 -19.50 -24.89 17.46
C ILE A 288 -20.00 -25.26 18.85
N ARG A 289 -21.32 -25.22 19.08
CA ARG A 289 -21.91 -25.63 20.37
C ARG A 289 -21.54 -27.08 20.73
N GLU A 290 -21.57 -27.97 19.75
CA GLU A 290 -21.17 -29.36 19.94
C GLU A 290 -19.66 -29.50 20.21
N SER A 291 -18.82 -28.70 19.56
CA SER A 291 -17.36 -28.66 19.82
C SER A 291 -17.05 -28.23 21.25
N GLU A 292 -17.77 -27.22 21.75
CA GLU A 292 -17.65 -26.74 23.13
C GLU A 292 -18.12 -27.81 24.14
N ALA A 293 -19.30 -28.40 23.90
CA ALA A 293 -19.87 -29.44 24.77
C ALA A 293 -18.97 -30.68 24.87
N ASN A 294 -18.34 -31.07 23.75
CA ASN A 294 -17.46 -32.25 23.69
C ASN A 294 -15.99 -31.94 24.05
N GLY A 295 -15.68 -30.70 24.47
CA GLY A 295 -14.34 -30.26 24.81
C GLY A 295 -13.35 -30.26 23.63
N VAL A 296 -13.84 -30.36 22.40
CA VAL A 296 -13.02 -30.31 21.17
C VAL A 296 -12.47 -28.92 20.94
N SER A 297 -13.23 -27.87 21.30
CA SER A 297 -12.81 -26.47 21.17
C SER A 297 -11.53 -26.14 21.95
N ARG A 298 -11.18 -26.94 22.96
CA ARG A 298 -9.97 -26.78 23.79
C ARG A 298 -8.74 -27.47 23.21
N ARG A 299 -8.87 -28.22 22.12
CA ARG A 299 -7.80 -29.04 21.52
C ARG A 299 -6.93 -28.27 20.51
N GLY A 300 -7.03 -26.93 20.49
CA GLY A 300 -6.26 -26.06 19.61
C GLY A 300 -6.42 -26.44 18.13
N LYS A 301 -5.30 -26.74 17.45
CA LYS A 301 -5.25 -27.05 16.01
C LYS A 301 -6.17 -28.20 15.54
N GLU A 302 -6.59 -29.09 16.44
CA GLU A 302 -7.49 -30.21 16.12
C GLU A 302 -8.97 -29.79 16.05
N ALA A 303 -9.32 -28.62 16.62
CA ALA A 303 -10.69 -28.13 16.63
C ALA A 303 -11.18 -27.78 15.21
N THR A 304 -10.33 -27.20 14.38
CA THR A 304 -10.70 -26.76 13.02
C THR A 304 -11.05 -27.92 12.08
N PRO A 305 -10.24 -28.98 11.92
CA PRO A 305 -10.62 -30.14 11.12
C PRO A 305 -11.92 -30.80 11.60
N TRP A 306 -12.12 -30.88 12.93
CA TRP A 306 -13.34 -31.43 13.50
C TRP A 306 -14.57 -30.58 13.16
N LEU A 307 -14.47 -29.25 13.31
CA LEU A 307 -15.55 -28.31 12.96
C LEU A 307 -15.91 -28.40 11.47
N LEU A 308 -14.93 -28.41 10.58
CA LEU A 308 -15.17 -28.53 9.14
C LEU A 308 -15.86 -29.85 8.78
N LYS A 309 -15.40 -30.97 9.35
CA LYS A 309 -16.04 -32.28 9.17
C LYS A 309 -17.50 -32.24 9.63
N ARG A 310 -17.74 -31.70 10.83
CA ARG A 310 -19.08 -31.65 11.42
C ARG A 310 -20.03 -30.75 10.63
N VAL A 311 -19.56 -29.60 10.15
CA VAL A 311 -20.35 -28.74 9.24
C VAL A 311 -20.64 -29.47 7.93
N GLY A 312 -19.70 -30.24 7.38
CA GLY A 312 -19.94 -31.09 6.21
C GLY A 312 -21.08 -32.09 6.43
N GLU A 313 -21.06 -32.80 7.56
CA GLU A 313 -22.12 -33.75 7.96
C GLU A 313 -23.49 -33.08 8.11
N LEU A 314 -23.54 -31.92 8.78
CA LEU A 314 -24.80 -31.19 9.04
C LEU A 314 -25.40 -30.57 7.78
N THR A 315 -24.58 -30.30 6.77
CA THR A 315 -25.02 -29.58 5.56
C THR A 315 -25.22 -30.48 4.35
N SER A 316 -24.94 -31.79 4.48
CA SER A 316 -25.05 -32.78 3.39
C SER A 316 -24.40 -32.31 2.08
N GLY A 317 -23.29 -31.56 2.17
CA GLY A 317 -22.56 -31.02 1.01
C GLY A 317 -23.17 -29.76 0.37
N LYS A 318 -24.29 -29.22 0.88
CA LYS A 318 -24.91 -27.97 0.37
C LYS A 318 -23.96 -26.76 0.48
N SER A 319 -23.02 -26.79 1.42
CA SER A 319 -22.03 -25.73 1.64
C SER A 319 -21.08 -25.50 0.48
N LEU A 320 -20.83 -26.53 -0.34
CA LEU A 320 -19.88 -26.46 -1.45
C LEU A 320 -20.33 -25.48 -2.53
N ARG A 321 -21.62 -25.47 -2.89
CA ARG A 321 -22.16 -24.53 -3.90
C ARG A 321 -22.02 -23.08 -3.46
N SER A 322 -22.38 -22.77 -2.22
CA SER A 322 -22.20 -21.43 -1.65
C SER A 322 -20.73 -21.03 -1.56
N ASN A 323 -19.84 -21.97 -1.22
CA ASN A 323 -18.40 -21.72 -1.16
C ASN A 323 -17.79 -21.40 -2.54
N ILE A 324 -18.29 -22.05 -3.59
CA ILE A 324 -17.90 -21.76 -4.98
C ILE A 324 -18.42 -20.38 -5.40
N ALA A 325 -19.70 -20.10 -5.15
CA ALA A 325 -20.31 -18.83 -5.52
C ALA A 325 -19.64 -17.62 -4.85
N LEU A 326 -19.30 -17.72 -3.56
CA LEU A 326 -18.61 -16.65 -2.86
C LEU A 326 -17.19 -16.43 -3.41
N ILE A 327 -16.44 -17.49 -3.75
CA ILE A 327 -15.07 -17.28 -4.24
C ILE A 327 -15.07 -16.73 -5.65
N GLU A 328 -15.99 -17.17 -6.51
CA GLU A 328 -16.18 -16.61 -7.85
C GLU A 328 -16.56 -15.12 -7.80
N ASN A 329 -17.41 -14.74 -6.85
CA ASN A 329 -17.76 -13.33 -6.63
C ASN A 329 -16.55 -12.51 -6.16
N THR A 330 -15.78 -12.99 -5.18
CA THR A 330 -14.57 -12.30 -4.70
C THR A 330 -13.48 -12.19 -5.78
N ALA A 331 -13.39 -13.16 -6.68
CA ALA A 331 -12.47 -13.15 -7.81
C ALA A 331 -12.88 -12.11 -8.87
N THR A 332 -14.18 -12.02 -9.14
CA THR A 332 -14.74 -11.00 -10.05
C THR A 332 -14.48 -9.59 -9.51
N VAL A 333 -14.84 -9.34 -8.25
CA VAL A 333 -14.60 -8.03 -7.60
C VAL A 333 -13.10 -7.72 -7.51
N GLY A 334 -12.26 -8.70 -7.15
CA GLY A 334 -10.81 -8.50 -7.13
C GLY A 334 -10.22 -8.17 -8.49
N GLY A 335 -10.71 -8.80 -9.56
CA GLY A 335 -10.35 -8.45 -10.94
C GLY A 335 -10.72 -7.01 -11.27
N GLN A 336 -11.93 -6.58 -10.92
CA GLN A 336 -12.38 -5.20 -11.14
C GLN A 336 -11.54 -4.18 -10.35
N ILE A 337 -11.24 -4.46 -9.08
CA ILE A 337 -10.37 -3.61 -8.24
C ILE A 337 -8.96 -3.54 -8.83
N ALA A 338 -8.40 -4.66 -9.29
CA ALA A 338 -7.06 -4.68 -9.90
C ALA A 338 -7.01 -3.87 -11.20
N VAL A 339 -8.03 -3.96 -12.04
CA VAL A 339 -8.16 -3.14 -13.27
C VAL A 339 -8.26 -1.66 -12.93
N ALA A 340 -9.12 -1.30 -11.98
CA ALA A 340 -9.26 0.08 -11.52
C ALA A 340 -7.94 0.61 -10.93
N TYR A 341 -7.24 -0.21 -10.15
CA TYR A 341 -5.94 0.13 -9.60
C TYR A 341 -4.88 0.32 -10.68
N ALA A 342 -4.82 -0.57 -11.67
CA ALA A 342 -3.87 -0.45 -12.78
C ALA A 342 -4.10 0.82 -13.61
N ARG A 343 -5.36 1.25 -13.78
CA ARG A 343 -5.68 2.55 -14.40
C ARG A 343 -5.15 3.73 -13.57
N LEU A 344 -5.27 3.67 -12.24
CA LEU A 344 -4.74 4.73 -11.36
C LEU A 344 -3.21 4.74 -11.31
N ALA A 345 -2.57 3.57 -11.38
CA ALA A 345 -1.11 3.44 -11.31
C ALA A 345 -0.41 3.68 -12.66
N GLY A 346 -1.04 3.26 -13.76
CA GLY A 346 -0.56 3.41 -15.14
C GLY A 346 -1.02 4.70 -15.80
N ALA A 347 -2.02 5.39 -15.24
CA ALA A 347 -2.02 6.82 -15.33
C ALA A 347 -0.71 7.28 -14.68
N THR A 348 0.32 7.57 -15.50
CA THR A 348 1.17 8.73 -15.20
C THR A 348 0.23 9.74 -14.62
N TYR A 349 0.51 10.22 -13.41
CA TYR A 349 -0.21 11.35 -12.88
C TYR A 349 -0.29 12.40 -14.02
N ALA A 350 -1.41 12.44 -14.74
CA ALA A 350 -2.28 13.57 -14.61
C ALA A 350 -2.40 13.67 -13.10
N SER A 351 -1.48 14.44 -12.53
CA SER A 351 -1.62 14.99 -11.20
C SER A 351 -3.12 15.21 -11.02
N HIS A 352 -3.69 14.85 -9.88
CA HIS A 352 -4.85 15.64 -9.47
C HIS A 352 -4.51 17.08 -9.85
N PRO A 353 -5.30 17.73 -10.72
CA PRO A 353 -4.96 19.08 -11.11
C PRO A 353 -4.86 19.81 -9.78
N HIS A 354 -3.64 20.14 -9.34
CA HIS A 354 -3.48 21.44 -8.76
C HIS A 354 -3.93 22.33 -9.88
N VAL A 355 -5.22 22.70 -9.87
CA VAL A 355 -5.95 23.47 -10.86
C VAL A 355 -4.98 24.07 -11.88
N ALA A 356 -4.61 23.25 -12.86
CA ALA A 356 -3.89 23.71 -14.01
C ALA A 356 -5.05 23.99 -14.92
N HIS A 357 -5.60 25.20 -14.80
CA HIS A 357 -6.42 25.73 -15.86
C HIS A 357 -5.64 25.47 -17.15
N SER A 358 -6.17 24.58 -17.98
CA SER A 358 -5.74 24.48 -19.36
C SER A 358 -5.87 25.88 -19.93
N ILE A 359 -4.74 26.52 -20.25
CA ILE A 359 -4.75 27.79 -20.98
C ILE A 359 -5.53 27.52 -22.26
N PRO A 360 -6.69 28.14 -22.47
CA PRO A 360 -7.28 28.18 -23.79
C PRO A 360 -6.31 29.00 -24.64
N ALA A 361 -5.76 28.40 -25.70
CA ALA A 361 -5.27 29.20 -26.81
C ALA A 361 -6.45 30.08 -27.26
N SER A 362 -6.22 31.40 -27.30
CA SER A 362 -7.21 32.46 -27.55
C SER A 362 -8.08 32.86 -26.34
N ALA A 363 -7.54 33.73 -25.49
CA ALA A 363 -7.76 35.17 -25.63
C ALA A 363 -6.80 35.88 -24.68
N ALA A 364 -6.02 36.84 -25.19
CA ALA A 364 -5.37 37.83 -24.36
C ALA A 364 -6.45 38.51 -23.52
N ARG A 365 -6.61 38.09 -22.27
CA ARG A 365 -7.44 38.80 -21.31
C ARG A 365 -6.51 39.74 -20.58
N GLU A 366 -6.61 41.02 -20.91
CA GLU A 366 -5.94 42.09 -20.19
C GLU A 366 -6.16 41.88 -18.68
N LEU A 367 -5.06 41.69 -17.96
CA LEU A 367 -5.05 41.62 -16.51
C LEU A 367 -5.54 42.97 -15.99
N GLN A 368 -6.72 42.98 -15.38
CA GLN A 368 -7.16 44.10 -14.55
C GLN A 368 -6.29 44.09 -13.29
N VAL A 369 -5.36 45.05 -13.24
CA VAL A 369 -4.76 45.54 -12.00
C VAL A 369 -5.91 45.95 -11.09
N THR A 370 -6.10 45.23 -9.99
CA THR A 370 -7.06 45.62 -8.94
C THR A 370 -6.27 46.14 -7.75
N ASP A 371 -6.59 47.38 -7.41
CA ASP A 371 -6.02 48.17 -6.34
C ASP A 371 -6.28 47.58 -4.94
N ASP A 372 -5.29 47.77 -4.06
CA ASP A 372 -5.28 47.66 -2.59
C ASP A 372 -5.70 46.34 -1.92
N LEU A 373 -4.72 45.42 -1.79
CA LEU A 373 -4.79 44.31 -0.83
C LEU A 373 -4.76 44.85 0.61
N SER A 374 -5.65 44.33 1.48
CA SER A 374 -5.61 44.66 2.91
C SER A 374 -4.25 44.27 3.53
N PRO A 375 -3.78 44.97 4.60
CA PRO A 375 -2.50 44.64 5.22
C PRO A 375 -2.43 43.19 5.72
N ALA A 376 -1.33 42.50 5.46
CA ALA A 376 -1.10 41.16 5.99
C ALA A 376 -1.00 41.20 7.53
N THR A 377 -1.66 40.27 8.22
CA THR A 377 -1.61 40.16 9.69
C THR A 377 -0.46 39.25 10.15
N LEU A 378 0.02 38.37 9.26
CA LEU A 378 1.18 37.50 9.47
C LEU A 378 2.19 37.71 8.34
N ILE A 379 3.41 38.08 8.70
CA ILE A 379 4.52 38.21 7.75
C ILE A 379 5.56 37.14 8.06
N VAL A 380 5.89 36.34 7.06
CA VAL A 380 6.98 35.38 7.10
C VAL A 380 8.15 35.96 6.33
N VAL A 381 9.28 36.12 6.99
CA VAL A 381 10.51 36.64 6.38
C VAL A 381 11.50 35.48 6.26
N GLY A 382 11.83 35.11 5.03
CA GLY A 382 12.71 33.97 4.78
C GLY A 382 12.86 33.66 3.30
N SER A 383 13.54 32.57 3.00
CA SER A 383 13.85 32.18 1.62
C SER A 383 12.67 31.50 0.91
N ALA A 384 12.54 31.83 -0.37
CA ALA A 384 11.90 31.02 -1.39
C ALA A 384 12.99 30.57 -2.37
N ALA A 385 12.99 29.29 -2.72
CA ALA A 385 13.97 28.71 -3.63
C ALA A 385 13.29 27.71 -4.57
N VAL A 386 13.92 27.42 -5.69
CA VAL A 386 13.50 26.35 -6.59
C VAL A 386 14.36 25.12 -6.31
N ASP A 387 13.73 24.02 -5.94
CA ASP A 387 14.40 22.75 -5.72
C ASP A 387 14.40 21.95 -7.03
N ILE A 388 15.59 21.70 -7.58
CA ILE A 388 15.80 20.86 -8.76
C ILE A 388 16.35 19.53 -8.26
N THR A 389 15.63 18.44 -8.47
CA THR A 389 16.09 17.09 -8.10
C THR A 389 16.30 16.26 -9.35
N ALA A 390 17.55 15.93 -9.64
CA ALA A 390 17.94 14.99 -10.69
C ALA A 390 18.22 13.62 -10.08
N ARG A 391 17.65 12.55 -10.63
CA ARG A 391 17.90 11.18 -10.19
C ARG A 391 18.26 10.31 -11.38
N ALA A 392 19.43 9.67 -11.31
CA ALA A 392 19.87 8.76 -12.37
C ALA A 392 19.06 7.45 -12.38
N ASP A 393 18.86 6.89 -13.57
CA ASP A 393 18.26 5.57 -13.75
C ASP A 393 19.22 4.47 -13.27
N PRO A 394 18.71 3.31 -12.83
CA PRO A 394 19.55 2.16 -12.52
C PRO A 394 20.26 1.63 -13.79
N VAL A 395 21.58 1.47 -13.73
CA VAL A 395 22.34 0.81 -14.81
C VAL A 395 22.27 -0.71 -14.67
N PRO A 396 21.83 -1.47 -15.69
CA PRO A 396 21.82 -2.93 -15.65
C PRO A 396 23.22 -3.50 -15.39
N GLY A 397 23.37 -4.30 -14.33
CA GLY A 397 24.65 -4.94 -13.97
C GLY A 397 25.68 -4.06 -13.27
N GLY A 398 25.37 -2.78 -13.00
CA GLY A 398 26.24 -1.89 -12.22
C GLY A 398 26.14 -2.15 -10.72
N THR A 399 27.27 -2.13 -10.00
CA THR A 399 27.25 -2.06 -8.53
C THR A 399 26.66 -0.70 -8.08
N ARG A 400 26.17 -0.62 -6.83
CA ARG A 400 25.60 0.61 -6.23
C ARG A 400 26.50 1.85 -6.32
N SER A 401 27.78 1.67 -6.66
CA SER A 401 28.79 2.72 -6.75
C SER A 401 29.20 3.08 -8.18
N ASN A 402 28.43 2.71 -9.23
CA ASN A 402 28.67 3.24 -10.58
C ASN A 402 28.24 4.71 -10.67
N ASN A 403 29.02 5.52 -9.96
CA ASN A 403 29.25 6.91 -10.21
C ASN A 403 29.83 7.01 -11.63
N ASN A 404 28.97 7.22 -12.62
CA ASN A 404 29.34 7.74 -13.94
C ASN A 404 29.85 9.19 -13.80
N LEU A 405 30.81 9.40 -12.88
CA LEU A 405 31.46 10.67 -12.68
C LEU A 405 32.03 11.08 -14.04
N HIS A 406 31.68 12.30 -14.46
CA HIS A 406 32.12 12.94 -15.70
C HIS A 406 31.33 12.61 -16.98
N THR A 407 30.13 12.01 -16.90
CA THR A 407 29.22 11.95 -18.07
C THR A 407 27.75 12.13 -17.70
N THR A 408 26.93 12.56 -18.66
CA THR A 408 25.47 12.56 -18.54
C THR A 408 24.95 11.13 -18.49
N THR A 409 23.93 10.88 -17.66
CA THR A 409 23.30 9.57 -17.46
C THR A 409 21.79 9.73 -17.62
N PRO A 410 21.08 8.76 -18.24
CA PRO A 410 19.61 8.74 -18.25
C PRO A 410 19.03 8.83 -16.83
N GLY A 411 17.89 9.51 -16.68
CA GLY A 411 17.29 9.75 -15.39
C GLY A 411 16.10 10.71 -15.47
N VAL A 412 15.60 11.09 -14.30
CA VAL A 412 14.46 12.01 -14.15
C VAL A 412 14.93 13.29 -13.47
N VAL A 413 14.47 14.43 -13.95
CA VAL A 413 14.64 15.74 -13.29
C VAL A 413 13.26 16.28 -12.91
N SER A 414 13.10 16.67 -11.65
CA SER A 414 11.88 17.32 -11.16
C SER A 414 12.19 18.70 -10.58
N LEU A 415 11.30 19.65 -10.77
CA LEU A 415 11.33 20.97 -10.15
C LEU A 415 10.20 21.11 -9.14
N THR A 416 10.51 21.62 -7.95
CA THR A 416 9.52 21.97 -6.92
C THR A 416 9.81 23.36 -6.35
N SER A 417 8.77 24.05 -5.88
CA SER A 417 8.95 25.30 -5.15
C SER A 417 9.29 24.98 -3.69
N GLY A 418 10.46 25.40 -3.24
CA GLY A 418 11.00 25.17 -1.91
C GLY A 418 11.39 26.46 -1.18
N GLY A 419 12.29 26.32 -0.21
CA GLY A 419 12.67 27.39 0.72
C GLY A 419 11.87 27.37 2.02
N VAL A 420 12.57 27.51 3.14
CA VAL A 420 11.95 27.35 4.46
C VAL A 420 10.95 28.47 4.75
N GLY A 421 11.27 29.71 4.37
CA GLY A 421 10.34 30.84 4.51
C GLY A 421 9.07 30.59 3.71
N ARG A 422 9.21 30.15 2.46
CA ARG A 422 8.09 29.77 1.59
C ARG A 422 7.24 28.66 2.20
N ASN A 423 7.84 27.57 2.67
CA ASN A 423 7.10 26.45 3.25
C ASN A 423 6.30 26.86 4.51
N VAL A 424 6.88 27.72 5.35
CA VAL A 424 6.18 28.27 6.52
C VAL A 424 5.02 29.18 6.10
N ALA A 425 5.23 30.05 5.10
CA ALA A 425 4.19 30.93 4.58
C ALA A 425 3.04 30.17 3.90
N GLU A 426 3.36 29.13 3.14
CA GLU A 426 2.37 28.24 2.53
C GLU A 426 1.56 27.50 3.60
N ALA A 427 2.21 26.93 4.61
CA ALA A 427 1.53 26.27 5.71
C ALA A 427 0.59 27.23 6.45
N ALA A 428 1.07 28.45 6.74
CA ALA A 428 0.25 29.48 7.37
C ALA A 428 -0.96 29.88 6.51
N CYS A 429 -0.76 30.10 5.20
CA CYS A 429 -1.83 30.43 4.26
C CYS A 429 -2.90 29.33 4.20
N ARG A 430 -2.49 28.05 4.11
CA ARG A 430 -3.40 26.90 4.09
C ARG A 430 -4.21 26.79 5.38
N ILE A 431 -3.56 26.96 6.53
CA ILE A 431 -4.22 26.93 7.84
C ILE A 431 -5.23 28.08 7.95
N LEU A 432 -4.81 29.32 7.68
CA LEU A 432 -5.68 30.50 7.80
C LEU A 432 -6.90 30.42 6.86
N THR A 433 -6.68 30.02 5.61
CA THR A 433 -7.75 29.81 4.62
C THR A 433 -8.73 28.71 5.06
N SER A 434 -8.26 27.68 5.79
CA SER A 434 -9.13 26.63 6.32
C SER A 434 -10.02 27.09 7.48
N TYR A 435 -9.61 28.12 8.23
CA TYR A 435 -10.39 28.69 9.34
C TYR A 435 -11.44 29.70 8.87
N SER A 436 -11.09 30.60 7.93
CA SER A 436 -12.04 31.54 7.34
C SER A 436 -11.56 32.02 5.97
N LYS A 437 -12.50 32.21 5.02
CA LYS A 437 -12.20 32.80 3.71
C LYS A 437 -11.69 34.24 3.82
N ASP A 438 -12.09 34.96 4.85
CA ASP A 438 -11.65 36.34 5.10
C ASP A 438 -10.15 36.41 5.48
N LEU A 439 -9.56 35.27 5.89
CA LEU A 439 -8.15 35.16 6.26
C LEU A 439 -7.25 34.67 5.13
N ALA A 440 -7.79 34.42 3.92
CA ALA A 440 -7.03 33.87 2.79
C ALA A 440 -5.82 34.73 2.41
N ASN A 441 -5.94 36.06 2.53
CA ASN A 441 -4.87 37.03 2.21
C ASN A 441 -4.13 37.57 3.45
N SER A 442 -4.27 36.91 4.60
CA SER A 442 -3.71 37.38 5.87
C SER A 442 -2.22 37.04 6.05
N ALA A 443 -1.70 36.04 5.33
CA ALA A 443 -0.30 35.65 5.39
C ALA A 443 0.46 36.12 4.14
N MET A 444 1.66 36.67 4.34
CA MET A 444 2.54 37.13 3.27
C MET A 444 3.97 36.62 3.49
N LEU A 445 4.60 36.17 2.40
CA LEU A 445 6.03 35.84 2.38
C LEU A 445 6.82 37.04 1.87
N VAL A 446 7.78 37.51 2.67
CA VAL A 446 8.80 38.46 2.25
C VAL A 446 10.07 37.69 1.92
N SER A 447 10.35 37.53 0.64
CA SER A 447 11.54 36.84 0.11
C SER A 447 12.09 37.58 -1.10
N PRO A 448 13.42 37.76 -1.22
CA PRO A 448 14.00 38.25 -2.46
C PRO A 448 14.02 37.13 -3.51
N ILE A 449 13.78 37.48 -4.77
CA ILE A 449 13.87 36.60 -5.93
C ILE A 449 14.55 37.36 -7.09
N GLY A 450 15.14 36.62 -8.02
CA GLY A 450 15.69 37.21 -9.24
C GLY A 450 14.60 37.58 -10.24
N LYS A 451 14.91 38.46 -11.19
CA LYS A 451 14.08 38.70 -12.39
C LYS A 451 14.34 37.67 -13.49
N ASP A 452 14.26 36.40 -13.12
CA ASP A 452 14.51 35.28 -14.01
C ASP A 452 13.30 34.32 -14.08
N ALA A 453 13.42 33.28 -14.91
CA ALA A 453 12.35 32.30 -15.09
C ALA A 453 12.00 31.56 -13.78
N PHE A 454 12.97 31.35 -12.89
CA PHE A 454 12.74 30.71 -11.60
C PHE A 454 12.01 31.64 -10.62
N GLY A 455 12.28 32.93 -10.65
CA GLY A 455 11.56 33.94 -9.87
C GLY A 455 10.11 34.02 -10.32
N GLN A 456 9.88 34.04 -11.63
CA GLN A 456 8.53 33.98 -12.21
C GLN A 456 7.80 32.70 -11.83
N LEU A 457 8.48 31.55 -11.87
CA LEU A 457 7.93 30.26 -11.43
C LEU A 457 7.46 30.29 -9.97
N LEU A 458 8.29 30.82 -9.06
CA LEU A 458 7.93 30.95 -7.65
C LEU A 458 6.74 31.86 -7.43
N MET A 459 6.65 32.98 -8.16
CA MET A 459 5.50 33.88 -8.10
C MET A 459 4.23 33.19 -8.61
N SER A 460 4.27 32.56 -9.80
CA SER A 460 3.11 31.90 -10.39
C SER A 460 2.61 30.73 -9.55
N GLU A 461 3.53 29.93 -8.99
CA GLU A 461 3.17 28.80 -8.12
C GLU A 461 2.56 29.27 -6.79
N SER A 462 3.05 30.39 -6.24
CA SER A 462 2.51 30.98 -5.01
C SER A 462 1.11 31.55 -5.24
N GLU A 463 0.91 32.30 -6.33
CA GLU A 463 -0.40 32.82 -6.71
C GLU A 463 -1.42 31.70 -6.92
N ARG A 464 -1.01 30.61 -7.58
CA ARG A 464 -1.87 29.45 -7.85
C ARG A 464 -2.39 28.76 -6.59
N ILE A 465 -1.61 28.75 -5.51
CA ILE A 465 -2.03 28.19 -4.21
C ILE A 465 -2.75 29.22 -3.33
N GLY A 466 -3.07 30.40 -3.87
CA GLY A 466 -3.78 31.47 -3.17
C GLY A 466 -2.89 32.29 -2.23
N MET A 467 -1.57 32.21 -2.36
CA MET A 467 -0.67 33.06 -1.60
C MET A 467 -0.51 34.43 -2.24
N ARG A 468 -0.31 35.42 -1.39
CA ARG A 468 0.12 36.76 -1.77
C ARG A 468 1.50 36.74 -2.43
N THR A 469 1.63 37.48 -3.53
CA THR A 469 2.88 37.61 -4.29
C THR A 469 3.53 38.99 -4.15
N ASP A 470 2.84 39.96 -3.57
CA ASP A 470 3.34 41.33 -3.36
C ASP A 470 4.54 41.38 -2.39
N GLY A 471 4.73 40.35 -1.57
CA GLY A 471 5.91 40.19 -0.72
C GLY A 471 7.17 39.66 -1.43
N PHE A 472 7.10 39.24 -2.69
CA PHE A 472 8.29 38.86 -3.46
C PHE A 472 9.07 40.09 -3.92
N ILE A 473 10.30 40.24 -3.43
CA ILE A 473 11.18 41.37 -3.77
C ILE A 473 12.01 40.98 -4.98
N GLN A 474 11.62 41.44 -6.17
CA GLN A 474 12.39 41.22 -7.39
C GLN A 474 13.69 42.04 -7.39
N VAL A 475 14.82 41.37 -7.62
CA VAL A 475 16.16 41.96 -7.68
C VAL A 475 16.70 41.85 -9.11
N GLU A 476 17.02 42.98 -9.75
CA GLU A 476 17.34 43.09 -11.18
C GLU A 476 18.52 42.21 -11.61
N ASP A 477 19.59 42.17 -10.80
CA ASP A 477 20.86 41.53 -11.14
C ASP A 477 21.18 40.31 -10.26
N ALA A 478 20.16 39.67 -9.68
CA ALA A 478 20.33 38.47 -8.87
C ALA A 478 19.64 37.26 -9.51
N ARG A 479 20.22 36.07 -9.28
CA ARG A 479 19.61 34.79 -9.65
C ARG A 479 18.68 34.34 -8.54
N THR A 480 17.47 33.91 -8.89
CA THR A 480 16.55 33.29 -7.92
C THR A 480 17.23 32.11 -7.24
N ALA A 481 16.97 31.93 -5.95
CA ALA A 481 17.60 30.88 -5.18
C ALA A 481 17.23 29.49 -5.75
N VAL A 482 18.22 28.61 -5.89
CA VAL A 482 18.04 27.24 -6.41
C VAL A 482 18.79 26.25 -5.53
N CYS A 483 18.13 25.17 -5.13
CA CYS A 483 18.78 23.99 -4.58
C CYS A 483 18.76 22.88 -5.62
N ASN A 484 19.90 22.60 -6.24
CA ASN A 484 20.04 21.50 -7.18
C ASN A 484 20.62 20.27 -6.48
N MET A 485 19.88 19.18 -6.43
CA MET A 485 20.28 17.90 -5.85
C MET A 485 20.41 16.85 -6.95
N VAL A 486 21.51 16.12 -6.94
CA VAL A 486 21.73 14.94 -7.77
C VAL A 486 21.70 13.71 -6.87
N LEU A 487 20.79 12.79 -7.17
CA LEU A 487 20.56 11.56 -6.43
C LEU A 487 21.05 10.35 -7.24
N ASP A 488 21.57 9.35 -6.54
CA ASP A 488 21.83 8.03 -7.12
C ASP A 488 20.50 7.31 -7.45
N CYS A 489 20.61 6.18 -8.14
CA CYS A 489 19.44 5.38 -8.51
C CYS A 489 18.69 4.80 -7.30
N ALA A 490 19.29 4.77 -6.11
CA ALA A 490 18.66 4.37 -4.86
C ALA A 490 18.01 5.55 -4.09
N GLY A 491 18.16 6.79 -4.59
CA GLY A 491 17.64 8.01 -3.97
C GLY A 491 18.57 8.63 -2.92
N GLY A 492 19.82 8.16 -2.80
CA GLY A 492 20.84 8.77 -1.96
C GLY A 492 21.42 10.02 -2.62
N LEU A 493 21.66 11.09 -1.85
CA LEU A 493 22.29 12.31 -2.35
C LEU A 493 23.76 12.04 -2.73
N THR A 494 24.11 12.30 -3.99
CA THR A 494 25.49 12.13 -4.49
C THR A 494 26.23 13.46 -4.56
N SER A 495 25.56 14.52 -5.01
CA SER A 495 26.09 15.87 -5.11
C SER A 495 24.95 16.88 -5.11
N GLY A 496 25.26 18.15 -4.86
CA GLY A 496 24.29 19.23 -4.99
C GLY A 496 24.95 20.60 -4.96
N VAL A 497 24.21 21.60 -5.46
CA VAL A 497 24.61 23.01 -5.45
C VAL A 497 23.44 23.81 -4.89
N ALA A 498 23.69 24.56 -3.81
CA ALA A 498 22.76 25.53 -3.27
C ALA A 498 23.21 26.93 -3.68
N ASP A 499 22.56 27.50 -4.69
CA ASP A 499 22.72 28.89 -5.10
C ASP A 499 21.70 29.73 -4.34
N MET A 500 22.13 30.35 -3.24
CA MET A 500 21.25 31.04 -2.29
C MET A 500 21.57 32.54 -2.18
N ASP A 501 22.40 33.08 -3.08
CA ASP A 501 22.99 34.42 -2.94
C ASP A 501 21.95 35.55 -2.92
N VAL A 502 20.85 35.42 -3.68
CA VAL A 502 19.77 36.42 -3.67
C VAL A 502 19.16 36.62 -2.27
N ILE A 503 19.17 35.59 -1.43
CA ILE A 503 18.67 35.66 -0.05
C ILE A 503 19.51 36.63 0.79
N ARG A 504 20.82 36.72 0.53
CA ARG A 504 21.72 37.67 1.22
C ARG A 504 21.40 39.13 0.92
N THR A 505 20.59 39.41 -0.11
CA THR A 505 20.11 40.76 -0.44
C THR A 505 18.96 41.24 0.44
N LEU A 506 18.38 40.35 1.26
CA LEU A 506 17.34 40.69 2.22
C LEU A 506 17.95 41.41 3.42
N ASN A 507 17.44 42.60 3.73
CA ASN A 507 17.94 43.41 4.84
C ASN A 507 16.78 44.07 5.62
N ALA A 508 17.09 44.58 6.81
CA ALA A 508 16.09 45.17 7.70
C ALA A 508 15.31 46.34 7.05
N THR A 509 15.92 47.10 6.14
CA THR A 509 15.26 48.21 5.45
C THR A 509 14.16 47.72 4.52
N LYS A 510 14.41 46.65 3.76
CA LYS A 510 13.41 46.02 2.88
C LYS A 510 12.25 45.39 3.64
N VAL A 511 12.50 44.89 4.87
CA VAL A 511 11.46 44.33 5.74
C VAL A 511 10.60 45.42 6.41
N ARG A 512 11.21 46.58 6.75
CA ARG A 512 10.53 47.72 7.40
C ARG A 512 9.57 48.50 6.49
N CYS A 513 9.59 48.26 5.18
CA CYS A 513 8.63 48.86 4.24
C CYS A 513 7.20 48.33 4.38
N TRP A 514 6.97 47.30 5.21
CA TRP A 514 5.66 46.67 5.42
C TRP A 514 5.05 47.12 6.77
N PRO A 515 3.81 47.65 6.79
CA PRO A 515 3.24 48.35 7.96
C PRO A 515 3.10 47.46 9.19
N SER A 516 3.45 47.99 10.37
CA SER A 516 3.80 47.23 11.57
C SER A 516 2.79 47.27 12.74
N SER A 517 1.57 47.77 12.55
CA SER A 517 0.70 48.07 13.69
C SER A 517 0.08 46.84 14.39
N GLN A 518 -0.01 45.66 13.73
CA GLN A 518 -0.50 44.40 14.32
C GLN A 518 0.10 43.14 13.66
N VAL A 519 1.39 43.15 13.30
CA VAL A 519 2.00 42.06 12.53
C VAL A 519 2.80 41.10 13.41
N THR A 520 2.51 39.80 13.29
CA THR A 520 3.43 38.75 13.79
C THR A 520 4.49 38.49 12.72
N ILE A 521 5.77 38.67 13.07
CA ILE A 521 6.90 38.40 12.17
C ILE A 521 7.56 37.08 12.56
N LEU A 522 7.53 36.10 11.65
CA LEU A 522 8.31 34.88 11.76
C LEU A 522 9.58 35.03 10.93
N THR A 523 10.75 35.00 11.59
CA THR A 523 12.05 35.06 10.93
C THR A 523 12.77 33.74 11.07
N LYS A 524 13.23 33.18 9.95
CA LYS A 524 14.24 32.13 9.93
C LYS A 524 15.19 32.43 8.78
N ILE A 525 16.26 33.12 9.10
CA ILE A 525 17.40 33.34 8.20
C ILE A 525 18.32 32.16 8.45
N GLU A 526 18.50 31.29 7.46
CA GLU A 526 19.50 30.22 7.54
C GLU A 526 20.87 30.83 7.27
N ASP A 527 21.67 30.97 8.32
CA ASP A 527 23.11 31.23 8.19
C ASP A 527 23.78 29.95 7.67
N HIS A 528 24.14 29.96 6.39
CA HIS A 528 25.16 29.08 5.82
C HIS A 528 26.46 29.84 5.59
#